data_AF-K2EE69-F1
#
_entry.id   AF-K2EE69-F1
#
_cell.length_a   1.000
_cell.length_b   1.000
_cell.length_c   1.000
_cell.angle_alpha   90.00
_cell.angle_beta   90.00
_cell.angle_gamma   90.00
#
_symmetry.space_group_name_H-M   'P 1'
#
loop_
_entity.id
_entity.type
_entity.pdbx_description
1 polymer ?
#
loop_
_entity_poly.entity_id
_entity_poly.type
_entity_poly.pdbx_seq_one_letter_code
_entity_poly.pdbx_strand_id
1 'polypeptide(L)'
;DQGEKFEWEKVRIDDLLVEKPRNGYSPKAVAFQTNTRSLTLSATTSGRFNPAHSKYINEDIPKNSYLWLAPGDILIQRANTIEYVGVSAIYDGPVESFIYPDLMMKCRPNHRVLTKYLYYIFSSELVRNYFRENATGTAGNMPKINQQTVLSAPALVPKMPEQHEIVRRVEILFAFANRLEARYTAGLEQVAQLTPSLLDKAFRGELVPQNPSDEPAEKLLKRIKEQKANEPEQKRVPRTNKIKKERHMKTKAVATLSELVSALDELGGDAMADRLVIESGLSDDIDLFFELLREGRKTLLDVPVGSNKPIRRIVDANQ
;
A
#
# COMPACT_ATOMS: atom_id res chain seq x y z
N ASP A 1 -6.88 25.45 40.71
CA ASP A 1 -7.19 25.41 39.28
C ASP A 1 -8.55 24.82 39.01
N GLN A 2 -9.52 25.70 38.79
CA GLN A 2 -10.83 25.32 38.30
C GLN A 2 -10.66 24.83 36.86
N GLY A 3 -10.80 23.53 36.64
CA GLY A 3 -10.80 22.96 35.30
C GLY A 3 -11.99 23.52 34.53
N GLU A 4 -11.75 24.47 33.64
CA GLU A 4 -12.71 24.82 32.60
C GLU A 4 -13.10 23.53 31.89
N LYS A 5 -14.36 23.10 32.06
CA LYS A 5 -14.94 22.09 31.20
C LYS A 5 -14.98 22.69 29.80
N PHE A 6 -14.04 22.27 28.95
CA PHE A 6 -14.09 22.57 27.53
C PHE A 6 -15.31 21.85 26.93
N GLU A 7 -16.45 22.53 26.88
CA GLU A 7 -17.61 22.04 26.15
C GLU A 7 -17.48 22.46 24.68
N TRP A 8 -17.14 21.49 23.83
CA TRP A 8 -17.16 21.67 22.38
C TRP A 8 -18.60 21.76 21.89
N GLU A 9 -18.85 22.69 20.96
CA GLU A 9 -20.17 22.85 20.36
C GLU A 9 -20.49 21.63 19.50
N LYS A 10 -21.65 21.00 19.73
CA LYS A 10 -22.18 19.94 18.88
C LYS A 10 -22.94 20.58 17.72
N VAL A 11 -22.44 20.38 16.51
CA VAL A 11 -23.01 20.96 15.28
C VAL A 11 -23.14 19.88 14.21
N ARG A 12 -23.84 20.20 13.12
CA ARG A 12 -23.80 19.38 11.91
C ARG A 12 -22.81 19.99 10.92
N ILE A 13 -22.32 19.17 9.99
CA ILE A 13 -21.46 19.66 8.90
C ILE A 13 -22.15 20.78 8.11
N ASP A 14 -23.47 20.76 7.94
CA ASP A 14 -24.22 21.86 7.28
C ASP A 14 -23.92 23.24 7.90
N ASP A 15 -23.75 23.32 9.22
CA ASP A 15 -23.52 24.58 9.95
C ASP A 15 -22.09 25.13 9.73
N LEU A 16 -21.21 24.34 9.10
CA LEU A 16 -19.78 24.61 8.94
C LEU A 16 -19.38 24.92 7.50
N LEU A 17 -20.32 24.92 6.55
CA LEU A 17 -20.03 25.08 5.13
C LEU A 17 -20.57 26.40 4.58
N VAL A 18 -19.79 27.04 3.70
CA VAL A 18 -20.25 28.15 2.85
C VAL A 18 -20.68 27.64 1.48
N GLU A 19 -19.92 26.69 0.91
CA GLU A 19 -20.32 25.93 -0.27
C GLU A 19 -20.70 24.51 0.15
N LYS A 20 -21.99 24.16 0.00
CA LYS A 20 -22.49 22.82 0.32
C LYS A 20 -21.92 21.78 -0.65
N PRO A 21 -21.83 20.49 -0.26
CA PRO A 21 -21.24 19.45 -1.09
C PRO A 21 -21.96 19.34 -2.43
N ARG A 22 -21.24 19.56 -3.54
CA ARG A 22 -21.82 19.50 -4.89
C ARG A 22 -21.06 18.53 -5.77
N ASN A 23 -21.80 17.66 -6.46
CA ASN A 23 -21.25 16.64 -7.35
C ASN A 23 -20.50 17.26 -8.53
N GLY A 24 -19.43 16.59 -8.93
CA GLY A 24 -18.67 16.93 -10.12
C GLY A 24 -19.34 16.48 -11.42
N TYR A 25 -18.56 16.48 -12.49
CA TYR A 25 -18.97 16.06 -13.82
C TYR A 25 -17.95 15.06 -14.38
N SER A 26 -18.44 13.98 -15.00
CA SER A 26 -17.59 12.89 -15.50
C SER A 26 -17.45 12.95 -17.03
N PRO A 27 -16.52 13.76 -17.55
CA PRO A 27 -16.26 13.89 -18.98
C PRO A 27 -15.58 12.64 -19.56
N LYS A 28 -15.63 12.51 -20.90
CA LYS A 28 -14.88 11.47 -21.61
C LYS A 28 -13.39 11.81 -21.62
N ALA A 29 -12.56 10.81 -21.33
CA ALA A 29 -11.11 10.96 -21.36
C ALA A 29 -10.60 11.04 -22.80
N VAL A 30 -9.55 11.82 -23.02
CA VAL A 30 -8.77 11.82 -24.27
C VAL A 30 -7.32 11.41 -23.99
N ALA A 31 -6.67 10.82 -25.00
CA ALA A 31 -5.29 10.32 -24.87
C ALA A 31 -4.22 11.41 -25.06
N PHE A 32 -4.58 12.55 -25.64
CA PHE A 32 -3.66 13.67 -25.88
C PHE A 32 -3.76 14.72 -24.76
N GLN A 33 -2.69 15.48 -24.59
CA GLN A 33 -2.61 16.53 -23.58
C GLN A 33 -3.55 17.70 -23.93
N THR A 34 -4.32 18.14 -22.95
CA THR A 34 -5.18 19.32 -23.02
C THR A 34 -4.95 20.21 -21.80
N ASN A 35 -5.53 21.43 -21.82
CA ASN A 35 -5.42 22.37 -20.72
C ASN A 35 -6.29 21.99 -19.51
N THR A 36 -7.30 21.14 -19.71
CA THR A 36 -8.27 20.76 -18.67
C THR A 36 -8.08 19.31 -18.28
N ARG A 37 -7.98 19.06 -16.97
CA ARG A 37 -7.88 17.70 -16.42
C ARG A 37 -9.05 17.42 -15.50
N SER A 38 -9.61 16.22 -15.58
CA SER A 38 -10.56 15.71 -14.59
C SER A 38 -9.84 14.75 -13.66
N LEU A 39 -10.00 14.92 -12.35
CA LEU A 39 -9.49 13.99 -11.36
C LEU A 39 -10.12 12.58 -11.52
N THR A 40 -9.41 11.56 -11.04
CA THR A 40 -9.96 10.23 -10.78
C THR A 40 -10.06 10.00 -9.28
N LEU A 41 -10.80 8.97 -8.83
CA LEU A 41 -10.92 8.65 -7.39
C LEU A 41 -9.56 8.52 -6.69
N SER A 42 -8.59 7.89 -7.35
CA SER A 42 -7.22 7.71 -6.85
C SER A 42 -6.52 9.03 -6.49
N ALA A 43 -6.96 10.17 -7.02
CA ALA A 43 -6.42 11.48 -6.65
C ALA A 43 -6.64 11.86 -5.19
N THR A 44 -7.60 11.22 -4.50
CA THR A 44 -7.92 11.52 -3.11
C THR A 44 -7.94 10.29 -2.20
N THR A 45 -7.75 9.08 -2.74
CA THR A 45 -7.83 7.82 -1.97
C THR A 45 -6.85 7.74 -0.81
N SER A 46 -5.66 8.35 -0.92
CA SER A 46 -4.68 8.42 0.17
C SER A 46 -5.07 9.38 1.30
N GLY A 47 -6.20 10.09 1.17
CA GLY A 47 -6.58 11.20 2.04
C GLY A 47 -5.85 12.50 1.71
N ARG A 48 -4.96 12.52 0.71
CA ARG A 48 -4.25 13.72 0.23
C ARG A 48 -4.46 13.88 -1.27
N PHE A 49 -4.48 15.12 -1.73
CA PHE A 49 -4.56 15.41 -3.14
C PHE A 49 -3.30 14.92 -3.88
N ASN A 50 -3.50 14.18 -4.97
CA ASN A 50 -2.44 13.75 -5.86
C ASN A 50 -2.78 14.10 -7.32
N PRO A 51 -2.11 15.10 -7.94
CA PRO A 51 -2.41 15.55 -9.30
C PRO A 51 -2.08 14.52 -10.38
N ALA A 52 -1.25 13.51 -10.08
CA ALA A 52 -0.88 12.45 -11.02
C ALA A 52 -2.09 11.61 -11.44
N HIS A 53 -3.08 11.48 -10.55
CA HIS A 53 -4.29 10.70 -10.80
C HIS A 53 -5.39 11.54 -11.44
N SER A 54 -5.22 11.85 -12.73
CA SER A 54 -6.20 12.60 -13.50
C SER A 54 -6.12 12.27 -14.98
N LYS A 55 -7.18 12.55 -15.71
CA LYS A 55 -7.34 12.33 -17.15
C LYS A 55 -7.47 13.65 -17.89
N TYR A 56 -6.91 13.73 -19.08
CA TYR A 56 -7.16 14.85 -20.00
C TYR A 56 -8.57 14.76 -20.57
N ILE A 57 -9.18 15.91 -20.78
CA ILE A 57 -10.53 16.04 -21.35
C ILE A 57 -10.49 17.07 -22.47
N ASN A 58 -11.27 16.83 -23.53
CA ASN A 58 -11.39 17.76 -24.65
C ASN A 58 -12.79 18.39 -24.64
N GLU A 59 -13.10 19.07 -23.54
CA GLU A 59 -14.35 19.78 -23.33
C GLU A 59 -14.04 21.18 -22.84
N ASP A 60 -14.75 22.18 -23.38
CA ASP A 60 -14.62 23.56 -22.97
C ASP A 60 -15.48 23.80 -21.73
N ILE A 61 -14.84 23.92 -20.57
CA ILE A 61 -15.50 24.18 -19.30
C ILE A 61 -15.46 25.67 -19.04
N PRO A 62 -16.61 26.37 -18.94
CA PRO A 62 -16.64 27.80 -18.66
C PRO A 62 -15.83 28.14 -17.40
N LYS A 63 -15.04 29.23 -17.43
CA LYS A 63 -14.19 29.63 -16.30
C LYS A 63 -14.97 29.91 -15.01
N ASN A 64 -16.22 30.37 -15.13
CA ASN A 64 -17.11 30.61 -14.00
C ASN A 64 -17.82 29.34 -13.49
N SER A 65 -17.50 28.16 -14.04
CA SER A 65 -18.08 26.90 -13.62
C SER A 65 -17.67 26.55 -12.19
N TYR A 66 -18.63 26.04 -11.42
CA TYR A 66 -18.36 25.53 -10.06
C TYR A 66 -17.46 24.29 -10.05
N LEU A 67 -17.28 23.64 -11.21
CA LEU A 67 -16.47 22.42 -11.36
C LEU A 67 -14.98 22.67 -11.14
N TRP A 68 -14.53 23.90 -11.33
CA TRP A 68 -13.13 24.26 -11.10
C TRP A 68 -12.78 24.18 -9.63
N LEU A 69 -11.65 23.53 -9.36
CA LEU A 69 -11.06 23.46 -8.04
C LEU A 69 -10.17 24.68 -7.78
N ALA A 70 -10.22 25.17 -6.54
CA ALA A 70 -9.32 26.19 -6.04
C ALA A 70 -8.71 25.74 -4.69
N PRO A 71 -7.49 26.21 -4.36
CA PRO A 71 -6.85 25.90 -3.09
C PRO A 71 -7.79 26.05 -1.89
N GLY A 72 -7.84 25.02 -1.03
CA GLY A 72 -8.69 24.98 0.15
C GLY A 72 -10.07 24.33 -0.06
N ASP A 73 -10.43 23.98 -1.31
CA ASP A 73 -11.57 23.11 -1.57
C ASP A 73 -11.38 21.74 -0.90
N ILE A 74 -12.45 21.21 -0.29
CA ILE A 74 -12.44 19.84 0.24
C ILE A 74 -13.22 18.94 -0.72
N LEU A 75 -12.54 17.92 -1.22
CA LEU A 75 -13.12 16.85 -2.02
C LEU A 75 -13.52 15.69 -1.13
N ILE A 76 -14.70 15.10 -1.36
CA ILE A 76 -15.21 13.95 -0.64
C ILE A 76 -15.61 12.88 -1.67
N GLN A 77 -15.09 11.66 -1.52
CA GLN A 77 -15.48 10.54 -2.38
C GLN A 77 -16.92 10.14 -2.11
N ARG A 78 -17.79 10.40 -3.07
CA ARG A 78 -19.22 10.12 -2.98
C ARG A 78 -19.50 8.62 -3.11
N ALA A 79 -18.77 7.94 -4.00
CA ALA A 79 -19.02 6.55 -4.37
C ALA A 79 -17.68 5.83 -4.58
N ASN A 80 -17.45 4.78 -3.78
CA ASN A 80 -16.29 3.88 -3.88
C ASN A 80 -16.60 2.60 -3.09
N THR A 81 -15.63 1.72 -2.84
CA THR A 81 -15.77 0.64 -1.86
C THR A 81 -16.09 1.20 -0.47
N ILE A 82 -16.61 0.35 0.42
CA ILE A 82 -17.00 0.77 1.78
C ILE A 82 -15.84 1.36 2.58
N GLU A 83 -14.61 0.92 2.32
CA GLU A 83 -13.41 1.44 2.97
C GLU A 83 -13.11 2.89 2.56
N TYR A 84 -13.35 3.23 1.28
CA TYR A 84 -12.98 4.52 0.69
C TYR A 84 -14.15 5.50 0.53
N VAL A 85 -15.40 5.05 0.63
CA VAL A 85 -16.56 5.96 0.56
C VAL A 85 -16.45 7.02 1.66
N GLY A 86 -16.64 8.28 1.29
CA GLY A 86 -16.49 9.46 2.15
C GLY A 86 -15.05 9.89 2.42
N VAL A 87 -14.02 9.24 1.85
CA VAL A 87 -12.63 9.69 2.03
C VAL A 87 -12.52 11.10 1.49
N SER A 88 -11.85 11.97 2.24
CA SER A 88 -11.72 13.37 1.87
C SER A 88 -10.26 13.76 1.61
N ALA A 89 -10.07 14.82 0.84
CA ALA A 89 -8.77 15.44 0.64
C ALA A 89 -8.94 16.95 0.45
N ILE A 90 -8.00 17.72 0.99
CA ILE A 90 -7.89 19.15 0.68
C ILE A 90 -7.19 19.28 -0.66
N TYR A 91 -7.78 20.07 -1.55
CA TYR A 91 -7.15 20.47 -2.79
C TYR A 91 -6.17 21.62 -2.53
N ASP A 92 -4.90 21.42 -2.86
CA ASP A 92 -3.80 22.39 -2.75
C ASP A 92 -3.10 22.64 -4.09
N GLY A 93 -3.73 22.25 -5.20
CA GLY A 93 -3.23 22.46 -6.56
C GLY A 93 -3.55 23.85 -7.16
N PRO A 94 -3.09 24.11 -8.39
CA PRO A 94 -3.32 25.39 -9.08
C PRO A 94 -4.78 25.59 -9.51
N VAL A 95 -5.27 26.83 -9.39
CA VAL A 95 -6.60 27.22 -9.88
C VAL A 95 -6.79 26.91 -11.37
N GLU A 96 -8.04 26.70 -11.78
CA GLU A 96 -8.44 26.49 -13.19
C GLU A 96 -7.70 25.32 -13.90
N SER A 97 -7.10 24.39 -13.15
CA SER A 97 -6.33 23.29 -13.74
C SER A 97 -7.05 21.95 -13.69
N PHE A 98 -7.87 21.75 -12.66
CA PHE A 98 -8.57 20.49 -12.40
C PHE A 98 -10.06 20.70 -12.15
N ILE A 99 -10.85 19.85 -12.78
CA ILE A 99 -12.23 19.56 -12.39
C ILE A 99 -12.30 18.17 -11.74
N TYR A 100 -13.44 17.81 -11.20
CA TYR A 100 -13.64 16.56 -10.46
C TYR A 100 -14.85 15.78 -10.99
N PRO A 101 -14.85 14.42 -10.87
CA PRO A 101 -15.90 13.57 -11.40
C PRO A 101 -17.15 13.57 -10.50
N ASP A 102 -18.27 13.07 -11.03
CA ASP A 102 -19.54 12.91 -10.29
C ASP A 102 -19.48 11.90 -9.12
N LEU A 103 -18.41 11.11 -9.07
CA LEU A 103 -18.04 10.23 -7.96
C LEU A 103 -17.40 10.99 -6.78
N MET A 104 -17.20 12.30 -6.91
CA MET A 104 -16.74 13.18 -5.85
C MET A 104 -17.71 14.34 -5.64
N MET A 105 -17.74 14.85 -4.41
CA MET A 105 -18.38 16.10 -4.04
C MET A 105 -17.32 17.11 -3.61
N LYS A 106 -17.55 18.39 -3.91
CA LYS A 106 -16.73 19.52 -3.44
C LYS A 106 -17.51 20.35 -2.43
N CYS A 107 -16.88 20.76 -1.34
CA CYS A 107 -17.44 21.72 -0.39
C CYS A 107 -16.36 22.71 0.10
N ARG A 108 -16.80 23.82 0.70
CA ARG A 108 -15.92 24.80 1.35
C ARG A 108 -16.37 25.11 2.77
N PRO A 109 -15.43 25.17 3.74
CA PRO A 109 -15.72 25.61 5.09
C PRO A 109 -16.15 27.09 5.13
N ASN A 110 -17.01 27.44 6.08
CA ASN A 110 -17.29 28.82 6.44
C ASN A 110 -16.31 29.32 7.51
N HIS A 111 -16.50 30.57 7.97
CA HIS A 111 -15.60 31.24 8.92
C HIS A 111 -15.56 30.62 10.33
N ARG A 112 -16.45 29.68 10.67
CA ARG A 112 -16.50 29.04 11.99
C ARG A 112 -15.48 27.91 12.14
N VAL A 113 -14.89 27.44 11.04
CA VAL A 113 -14.00 26.27 11.04
C VAL A 113 -12.79 26.45 10.14
N LEU A 114 -11.62 26.00 10.59
CA LEU A 114 -10.43 25.92 9.74
C LEU A 114 -10.58 24.78 8.73
N THR A 115 -10.14 25.00 7.48
CA THR A 115 -10.14 23.97 6.42
C THR A 115 -9.46 22.67 6.86
N LYS A 116 -8.27 22.77 7.47
CA LYS A 116 -7.54 21.59 7.97
C LYS A 116 -8.28 20.90 9.12
N TYR A 117 -8.92 21.65 10.00
CA TYR A 117 -9.70 21.08 11.09
C TYR A 117 -10.93 20.33 10.58
N LEU A 118 -11.67 20.91 9.63
CA LEU A 118 -12.80 20.26 8.97
C LEU A 118 -12.37 18.99 8.21
N TYR A 119 -11.22 19.02 7.53
CA TYR A 119 -10.62 17.83 6.93
C TYR A 119 -10.31 16.73 7.94
N TYR A 120 -9.80 17.08 9.13
CA TYR A 120 -9.59 16.10 10.20
C TYR A 120 -10.90 15.59 10.80
N ILE A 121 -11.95 16.41 10.87
CA ILE A 121 -13.30 15.95 11.23
C ILE A 121 -13.77 14.88 10.24
N PHE A 122 -13.69 15.14 8.92
CA PHE A 122 -14.07 14.15 7.90
C PHE A 122 -13.23 12.88 7.95
N SER A 123 -11.96 13.00 8.35
CA SER A 123 -11.04 11.88 8.50
C SER A 123 -11.17 11.13 9.83
N SER A 124 -11.92 11.67 10.80
CA SER A 124 -12.10 11.06 12.12
C SER A 124 -12.99 9.81 12.05
N GLU A 125 -12.73 8.80 12.88
CA GLU A 125 -13.54 7.58 12.91
C GLU A 125 -15.03 7.86 13.17
N LEU A 126 -15.35 8.90 13.94
CA LEU A 126 -16.74 9.30 14.18
C LEU A 126 -17.48 9.61 12.87
N VAL A 127 -16.89 10.42 11.99
CA VAL A 127 -17.52 10.79 10.72
C VAL A 127 -17.33 9.72 9.65
N ARG A 128 -16.18 9.05 9.61
CA ARG A 128 -15.92 7.93 8.70
C ARG A 128 -16.91 6.77 8.94
N ASN A 129 -17.16 6.39 10.20
CA ASN A 129 -18.15 5.38 10.57
C ASN A 129 -19.55 5.83 10.14
N TYR A 130 -19.93 7.08 10.46
CA TYR A 130 -21.21 7.63 10.05
C TYR A 130 -21.41 7.55 8.52
N PHE A 131 -20.40 7.87 7.72
CA PHE A 131 -20.47 7.73 6.26
C PHE A 131 -20.63 6.28 5.80
N ARG A 132 -19.90 5.33 6.41
CA ARG A 132 -19.99 3.91 6.07
C ARG A 132 -21.39 3.34 6.38
N GLU A 133 -21.94 3.68 7.55
CA GLU A 133 -23.26 3.22 8.01
C GLU A 133 -24.42 3.83 7.20
N ASN A 134 -24.27 5.06 6.72
CA ASN A 134 -25.30 5.77 5.95
C ASN A 134 -25.08 5.71 4.43
N ALA A 135 -24.12 4.91 3.97
CA ALA A 135 -23.92 4.68 2.56
C ALA A 135 -24.97 3.71 2.00
N THR A 136 -25.48 3.99 0.81
CA THR A 136 -26.54 3.23 0.16
C THR A 136 -26.07 2.71 -1.20
N GLY A 137 -26.58 1.56 -1.64
CA GLY A 137 -26.24 0.97 -2.94
C GLY A 137 -26.59 -0.51 -3.06
N THR A 138 -27.39 -0.85 -4.08
CA THR A 138 -28.10 -2.13 -4.24
C THR A 138 -27.23 -3.33 -4.64
N ALA A 139 -25.90 -3.17 -4.77
CA ALA A 139 -25.03 -4.19 -5.37
C ALA A 139 -23.71 -4.46 -4.62
N GLY A 140 -23.60 -4.09 -3.34
CA GLY A 140 -22.50 -4.46 -2.42
C GLY A 140 -21.09 -3.91 -2.73
N ASN A 141 -20.77 -3.67 -4.01
CA ASN A 141 -19.41 -3.35 -4.46
C ASN A 141 -19.10 -1.85 -4.57
N MET A 142 -20.12 -0.99 -4.52
CA MET A 142 -19.92 0.47 -4.68
C MET A 142 -20.95 1.29 -3.88
N PRO A 143 -20.88 1.25 -2.53
CA PRO A 143 -21.68 2.11 -1.68
C PRO A 143 -21.51 3.60 -2.02
N LYS A 144 -22.59 4.36 -1.85
CA LYS A 144 -22.64 5.80 -2.16
C LYS A 144 -23.24 6.58 -1.01
N ILE A 145 -22.62 7.70 -0.68
CA ILE A 145 -23.21 8.73 0.18
C ILE A 145 -23.80 9.84 -0.69
N ASN A 146 -24.85 10.51 -0.21
CA ASN A 146 -25.43 11.65 -0.91
C ASN A 146 -25.08 12.96 -0.17
N GLN A 147 -25.48 14.09 -0.75
CA GLN A 147 -25.23 15.41 -0.14
C GLN A 147 -25.85 15.51 1.26
N GLN A 148 -27.07 15.02 1.45
CA GLN A 148 -27.74 15.06 2.75
C GLN A 148 -27.01 14.25 3.81
N THR A 149 -26.45 13.09 3.45
CA THR A 149 -25.58 12.30 4.35
C THR A 149 -24.40 13.15 4.82
N VAL A 150 -23.72 13.85 3.90
CA VAL A 150 -22.58 14.71 4.30
C VAL A 150 -23.03 15.84 5.21
N LEU A 151 -24.12 16.54 4.87
CA LEU A 151 -24.65 17.67 5.64
C LEU A 151 -25.13 17.27 7.04
N SER A 152 -25.69 16.08 7.19
CA SER A 152 -26.22 15.55 8.44
C SER A 152 -25.16 14.96 9.39
N ALA A 153 -23.92 14.78 8.92
CA ALA A 153 -22.88 14.19 9.74
C ALA A 153 -22.61 15.05 11.00
N PRO A 154 -22.47 14.42 12.18
CA PRO A 154 -22.21 15.12 13.43
C PRO A 154 -20.76 15.60 13.50
N ALA A 155 -20.55 16.79 14.07
CA ALA A 155 -19.23 17.35 14.31
C ALA A 155 -19.17 18.01 15.70
N LEU A 156 -17.97 18.01 16.28
CA LEU A 156 -17.64 18.77 17.48
C LEU A 156 -16.69 19.89 17.09
N VAL A 157 -17.04 21.12 17.44
CA VAL A 157 -16.28 22.29 17.01
C VAL A 157 -15.93 23.16 18.22
N PRO A 158 -14.64 23.23 18.59
CA PRO A 158 -14.17 24.16 19.59
C PRO A 158 -14.01 25.57 19.01
N LYS A 159 -13.67 26.53 19.87
CA LYS A 159 -13.34 27.90 19.44
C LYS A 159 -12.09 27.92 18.55
N MET A 160 -11.97 28.95 17.72
CA MET A 160 -10.89 29.09 16.74
C MET A 160 -9.47 28.89 17.32
N PRO A 161 -9.09 29.44 18.49
CA PRO A 161 -7.74 29.24 19.04
C PRO A 161 -7.42 27.76 19.30
N GLU A 162 -8.40 27.01 19.79
CA GLU A 162 -8.25 25.58 20.09
C GLU A 162 -8.23 24.75 18.79
N GLN A 163 -9.00 25.12 17.76
CA GLN A 163 -8.88 24.49 16.44
C GLN A 163 -7.46 24.63 15.87
N HIS A 164 -6.84 25.82 15.98
CA HIS A 164 -5.45 26.03 15.54
C HIS A 164 -4.47 25.15 16.32
N GLU A 165 -4.63 25.05 17.65
CA GLU A 165 -3.76 24.22 18.49
C GLU A 165 -3.91 22.73 18.18
N ILE A 166 -5.14 22.25 17.94
CA ILE A 166 -5.38 20.87 17.51
C ILE A 166 -4.71 20.61 16.16
N VAL A 167 -4.93 21.47 15.17
CA VAL A 167 -4.31 21.33 13.85
C VAL A 167 -2.78 21.31 13.98
N ARG A 168 -2.20 22.22 14.78
CA ARG A 168 -0.75 22.29 15.00
C ARG A 168 -0.20 20.97 15.57
N ARG A 169 -0.85 20.40 16.58
CA ARG A 169 -0.43 19.12 17.20
C ARG A 169 -0.52 17.96 16.22
N VAL A 170 -1.62 17.86 15.48
CA VAL A 170 -1.82 16.80 14.48
C VAL A 170 -0.76 16.89 13.38
N GLU A 171 -0.49 18.09 12.87
CA GLU A 171 0.55 18.32 11.85
C GLU A 171 1.95 17.95 12.34
N ILE A 172 2.30 18.27 13.60
CA ILE A 172 3.57 17.86 14.21
C ILE A 172 3.72 16.33 14.24
N LEU A 173 2.65 15.62 14.60
CA LEU A 173 2.65 14.15 14.65
C LEU A 173 2.81 13.55 13.25
N PHE A 174 2.10 14.06 12.24
CA PHE A 174 2.29 13.63 10.86
C PHE A 174 3.69 13.94 10.33
N ALA A 175 4.25 15.12 10.64
CA ALA A 175 5.62 15.47 10.26
C ALA A 175 6.66 14.55 10.94
N PHE A 176 6.40 14.12 12.17
CA PHE A 176 7.24 13.12 12.84
C PHE A 176 7.14 11.74 12.15
N ALA A 177 5.92 11.27 11.86
CA ALA A 177 5.69 10.01 11.16
C ALA A 177 6.37 9.99 9.78
N ASN A 178 6.21 11.04 8.98
CA ASN A 178 6.85 11.15 7.66
C ASN A 178 8.38 11.10 7.74
N ARG A 179 8.98 11.72 8.76
CA ARG A 179 10.44 11.67 8.97
C ARG A 179 10.90 10.26 9.34
N LEU A 180 10.11 9.53 10.13
CA LEU A 180 10.42 8.14 10.49
C LEU A 180 10.35 7.23 9.26
N GLU A 181 9.30 7.36 8.46
CA GLU A 181 9.13 6.61 7.21
C GLU A 181 10.28 6.89 6.23
N ALA A 182 10.65 8.15 6.02
CA ALA A 182 11.76 8.51 5.15
C ALA A 182 13.10 7.90 5.62
N ARG A 183 13.37 7.89 6.94
CA ARG A 183 14.56 7.26 7.50
C ARG A 183 14.56 5.75 7.31
N TYR A 184 13.40 5.12 7.48
CA TYR A 184 13.24 3.68 7.28
C TYR A 184 13.54 3.30 5.83
N THR A 185 12.95 4.00 4.85
CA THR A 185 13.18 3.77 3.43
C THR A 185 14.65 3.97 3.05
N ALA A 186 15.28 5.06 3.51
CA ALA A 186 16.70 5.29 3.28
C ALA A 186 17.59 4.18 3.89
N GLY A 187 17.23 3.66 5.07
CA GLY A 187 17.92 2.54 5.69
C GLY A 187 17.80 1.25 4.87
N LEU A 188 16.62 0.96 4.31
CA LEU A 188 16.44 -0.19 3.42
C LEU A 188 17.30 -0.09 2.16
N GLU A 189 17.36 1.09 1.54
CA GLU A 189 18.22 1.32 0.37
C GLU A 189 19.71 1.13 0.70
N GLN A 190 20.16 1.59 1.86
CA GLN A 190 21.54 1.39 2.30
C GLN A 190 21.86 -0.09 2.52
N VAL A 191 20.98 -0.84 3.20
CA VAL A 191 21.17 -2.29 3.38
C VAL A 191 21.22 -3.03 2.05
N ALA A 192 20.36 -2.64 1.11
CA ALA A 192 20.33 -3.21 -0.24
C ALA A 192 21.65 -2.96 -1.00
N GLN A 193 22.34 -1.85 -0.75
CA GLN A 193 23.65 -1.53 -1.38
C GLN A 193 24.84 -2.14 -0.64
N LEU A 194 24.76 -2.30 0.69
CA LEU A 194 25.82 -2.89 1.49
C LEU A 194 26.05 -4.36 1.14
N THR A 195 25.00 -5.11 0.84
CA THR A 195 25.13 -6.56 0.55
C THR A 195 25.95 -6.85 -0.71
N PRO A 196 25.66 -6.22 -1.88
CA PRO A 196 26.52 -6.32 -3.06
C PRO A 196 27.94 -5.79 -2.83
N SER A 197 28.09 -4.68 -2.12
CA SER A 197 29.42 -4.09 -1.86
C SER A 197 30.28 -5.00 -0.98
N LEU A 198 29.68 -5.64 0.03
CA LEU A 198 30.35 -6.60 0.88
C LEU A 198 30.73 -7.87 0.10
N LEU A 199 29.85 -8.37 -0.76
CA LEU A 199 30.15 -9.50 -1.64
C LEU A 199 31.26 -9.19 -2.64
N ASP A 200 31.25 -8.01 -3.28
CA ASP A 200 32.32 -7.59 -4.20
C ASP A 200 33.66 -7.52 -3.46
N LYS A 201 33.69 -6.92 -2.27
CA LYS A 201 34.90 -6.92 -1.41
C LYS A 201 35.31 -8.33 -0.99
N ALA A 202 34.36 -9.23 -0.72
CA ALA A 202 34.64 -10.63 -0.41
C ALA A 202 35.32 -11.34 -1.58
N PHE A 203 34.78 -11.16 -2.80
CA PHE A 203 35.34 -11.76 -4.01
C PHE A 203 36.72 -11.18 -4.38
N ARG A 204 36.99 -9.91 -4.04
CA ARG A 204 38.32 -9.29 -4.18
C ARG A 204 39.31 -9.66 -3.06
N GLY A 205 38.84 -10.36 -2.02
CA GLY A 205 39.66 -10.70 -0.84
C GLY A 205 39.90 -9.51 0.10
N GLU A 206 39.31 -8.35 -0.15
CA GLU A 206 39.57 -7.11 0.59
C GLU A 206 38.89 -7.06 1.98
N LEU A 207 38.15 -8.11 2.36
CA LEU A 207 37.52 -8.20 3.68
C LEU A 207 38.51 -8.48 4.82
N VAL A 208 39.73 -8.93 4.50
CA VAL A 208 40.80 -9.21 5.44
C VAL A 208 42.14 -8.72 4.88
N PRO A 209 43.10 -8.33 5.75
CA PRO A 209 44.44 -7.97 5.31
C PRO A 209 45.09 -9.09 4.49
N GLN A 210 45.56 -8.76 3.29
CA GLN A 210 46.19 -9.73 2.40
C GLN A 210 47.62 -10.03 2.87
N ASN A 211 47.98 -11.32 2.93
CA ASN A 211 49.35 -11.73 3.22
C ASN A 211 50.18 -11.68 1.92
N PRO A 212 51.28 -10.92 1.85
CA PRO A 212 52.13 -10.85 0.65
C PRO A 212 52.75 -12.19 0.22
N SER A 213 52.73 -13.19 1.11
CA SER A 213 53.22 -14.55 0.84
C SER A 213 52.15 -15.45 0.21
N ASP A 214 50.89 -15.02 0.15
CA ASP A 214 49.81 -15.81 -0.44
C ASP A 214 49.99 -15.88 -1.97
N GLU A 215 49.75 -17.07 -2.53
CA GLU A 215 49.83 -17.23 -3.97
C GLU A 215 48.68 -16.47 -4.68
N PRO A 216 48.94 -15.77 -5.80
CA PRO A 216 47.89 -15.08 -6.53
C PRO A 216 46.79 -16.04 -6.99
N ALA A 217 45.52 -15.68 -6.77
CA ALA A 217 44.37 -16.49 -7.14
C ALA A 217 44.38 -16.93 -8.62
N GLU A 218 44.97 -16.13 -9.51
CA GLU A 218 45.14 -16.48 -10.93
C GLU A 218 46.04 -17.72 -11.15
N LYS A 219 47.11 -17.86 -10.36
CA LYS A 219 47.99 -19.04 -10.43
C LYS A 219 47.28 -20.28 -9.90
N LEU A 220 46.52 -20.15 -8.81
CA LEU A 220 45.69 -21.23 -8.28
C LEU A 220 44.59 -21.65 -9.28
N LEU A 221 43.93 -20.69 -9.93
CA LEU A 221 42.91 -20.95 -10.96
C LEU A 221 43.49 -21.62 -12.21
N LYS A 222 44.69 -21.22 -12.66
CA LYS A 222 45.40 -21.91 -13.75
C LYS A 222 45.71 -23.35 -13.35
N ARG A 223 46.23 -23.56 -12.14
CA ARG A 223 46.53 -24.90 -11.61
C ARG A 223 45.27 -25.77 -11.50
N ILE A 224 44.13 -25.22 -11.06
CA ILE A 224 42.84 -25.93 -11.03
C ILE A 224 42.32 -26.23 -12.44
N LYS A 225 42.45 -25.31 -13.40
CA LYS A 225 42.04 -25.54 -14.80
C LYS A 225 42.91 -26.60 -15.47
N GLU A 226 44.21 -26.56 -15.26
CA GLU A 226 45.16 -27.55 -15.77
C GLU A 226 44.95 -28.92 -15.13
N GLN A 227 44.67 -28.98 -13.83
CA GLN A 227 44.28 -30.22 -13.15
C GLN A 227 42.95 -30.77 -13.68
N LYS A 228 41.94 -29.93 -13.89
CA LYS A 228 40.65 -30.36 -14.47
C LYS A 228 40.73 -30.76 -15.94
N ALA A 229 41.67 -30.20 -16.70
CA ALA A 229 41.89 -30.55 -18.10
C ALA A 229 42.68 -31.86 -18.26
N ASN A 230 43.53 -32.20 -17.28
CA ASN A 230 44.32 -33.43 -17.26
C ASN A 230 43.67 -34.58 -16.45
N GLU A 231 42.57 -34.31 -15.76
CA GLU A 231 41.69 -35.35 -15.22
C GLU A 231 40.78 -35.89 -16.35
N PRO A 232 40.71 -37.21 -16.58
CA PRO A 232 39.72 -37.75 -17.51
C PRO A 232 38.32 -37.32 -17.03
N GLU A 233 37.40 -37.00 -17.95
CA GLU A 233 36.00 -36.71 -17.60
C GLU A 233 35.40 -37.88 -16.80
N GLN A 234 35.54 -37.81 -15.49
CA GLN A 234 34.83 -38.69 -14.60
C GLN A 234 33.38 -38.26 -14.69
N LYS A 235 32.54 -39.13 -15.29
CA LYS A 235 31.08 -39.01 -15.25
C LYS A 235 30.71 -38.52 -13.86
N ARG A 236 30.13 -37.30 -13.79
CA ARG A 236 29.79 -36.65 -12.53
C ARG A 236 28.90 -37.60 -11.74
N VAL A 237 29.47 -38.27 -10.75
CA VAL A 237 28.68 -38.94 -9.72
C VAL A 237 28.07 -37.82 -8.89
N PRO A 238 26.74 -37.73 -8.73
CA PRO A 238 26.12 -36.65 -7.99
C PRO A 238 26.68 -36.65 -6.57
N ARG A 239 27.40 -35.59 -6.21
CA ARG A 239 27.99 -35.42 -4.88
C ARG A 239 26.88 -35.17 -3.89
N THR A 240 26.63 -36.18 -3.05
CA THR A 240 25.82 -36.08 -1.84
C THR A 240 26.62 -35.30 -0.79
N ASN A 241 26.41 -33.99 -0.70
CA ASN A 241 26.88 -33.21 0.45
C ASN A 241 26.01 -33.55 1.66
N LYS A 242 26.54 -34.43 2.52
CA LYS A 242 26.06 -34.61 3.89
C LYS A 242 26.50 -33.43 4.76
N ILE A 243 25.80 -32.31 4.63
CA ILE A 243 25.42 -31.57 5.84
C ILE A 243 24.53 -32.55 6.62
N LYS A 244 24.58 -32.58 7.95
CA LYS A 244 23.59 -33.31 8.76
C LYS A 244 22.21 -32.69 8.50
N LYS A 245 21.59 -33.03 7.36
CA LYS A 245 20.16 -32.96 7.15
C LYS A 245 19.59 -33.92 8.18
N GLU A 246 18.81 -33.40 9.10
CA GLU A 246 17.71 -34.20 9.66
C GLU A 246 17.11 -34.99 8.51
N ARG A 247 17.05 -36.30 8.67
CA ARG A 247 16.61 -37.24 7.64
C ARG A 247 15.15 -36.92 7.26
N HIS A 248 14.97 -35.94 6.39
CA HIS A 248 13.70 -35.73 5.72
C HIS A 248 13.65 -36.77 4.62
N MET A 249 12.67 -37.65 4.73
CA MET A 249 12.38 -38.68 3.74
C MET A 249 12.32 -38.04 2.35
N LYS A 250 12.68 -38.79 1.31
CA LYS A 250 12.44 -38.34 -0.07
C LYS A 250 10.92 -38.27 -0.28
N THR A 251 10.32 -37.14 0.06
CA THR A 251 8.98 -36.81 -0.41
C THR A 251 9.12 -36.55 -1.90
N LYS A 252 8.31 -37.24 -2.71
CA LYS A 252 8.28 -37.06 -4.16
C LYS A 252 7.98 -35.58 -4.43
N ALA A 253 8.77 -34.92 -5.28
CA ALA A 253 8.51 -33.53 -5.64
C ALA A 253 7.08 -33.42 -6.18
N VAL A 254 6.31 -32.55 -5.55
CA VAL A 254 4.96 -32.21 -5.95
C VAL A 254 4.99 -31.53 -7.31
N ALA A 255 4.07 -31.89 -8.21
CA ALA A 255 3.95 -31.29 -9.54
C ALA A 255 2.64 -30.53 -9.75
N THR A 256 1.68 -30.63 -8.82
CA THR A 256 0.35 -30.05 -8.96
C THR A 256 -0.10 -29.33 -7.70
N LEU A 257 -1.05 -28.40 -7.85
CA LEU A 257 -1.61 -27.64 -6.73
C LEU A 257 -2.26 -28.55 -5.68
N SER A 258 -2.97 -29.60 -6.11
CA SER A 258 -3.61 -30.56 -5.20
C SER A 258 -2.61 -31.28 -4.31
N GLU A 259 -1.49 -31.70 -4.88
CA GLU A 259 -0.39 -32.32 -4.15
C GLU A 259 0.30 -31.32 -3.20
N LEU A 260 0.37 -30.03 -3.55
CA LEU A 260 0.94 -29.00 -2.69
C LEU A 260 0.05 -28.72 -1.48
N VAL A 261 -1.26 -28.72 -1.68
CA VAL A 261 -2.26 -28.61 -0.61
C VAL A 261 -2.19 -29.84 0.31
N SER A 262 -2.05 -31.05 -0.26
CA SER A 262 -1.87 -32.28 0.52
C SER A 262 -0.59 -32.24 1.37
N ALA A 263 0.51 -31.72 0.83
CA ALA A 263 1.75 -31.54 1.60
C ALA A 263 1.58 -30.53 2.74
N LEU A 264 0.80 -29.48 2.55
CA LEU A 264 0.45 -28.53 3.62
C LEU A 264 -0.44 -29.18 4.69
N ASP A 265 -1.34 -30.07 4.31
CA ASP A 265 -2.18 -30.83 5.24
C ASP A 265 -1.38 -31.77 6.14
N GLU A 266 -0.37 -32.44 5.56
CA GLU A 266 0.56 -33.28 6.33
C GLU A 266 1.37 -32.47 7.35
N LEU A 267 1.55 -31.16 7.11
CA LEU A 267 2.19 -30.23 8.04
C LEU A 267 1.23 -29.63 9.08
N GLY A 268 -0.03 -30.07 9.12
CA GLY A 268 -1.03 -29.58 10.07
C GLY A 268 -1.92 -28.47 9.53
N GLY A 269 -1.89 -28.21 8.21
CA GLY A 269 -2.73 -27.23 7.55
C GLY A 269 -2.20 -25.79 7.60
N ASP A 270 -1.08 -25.53 8.28
CA ASP A 270 -0.35 -24.27 8.21
C ASP A 270 1.17 -24.44 8.30
N ALA A 271 1.90 -23.74 7.44
CA ALA A 271 3.36 -23.81 7.40
C ALA A 271 3.99 -22.52 6.86
N MET A 272 5.19 -22.18 7.34
CA MET A 272 6.00 -21.14 6.71
C MET A 272 6.45 -21.58 5.31
N ALA A 273 6.68 -20.60 4.43
CA ALA A 273 7.00 -20.88 3.03
C ALA A 273 8.29 -21.71 2.87
N ASP A 274 9.31 -21.43 3.66
CA ASP A 274 10.56 -22.20 3.70
C ASP A 274 10.31 -23.68 4.05
N ARG A 275 9.48 -23.94 5.05
CA ARG A 275 9.13 -25.29 5.47
C ARG A 275 8.29 -26.02 4.42
N LEU A 276 7.30 -25.34 3.84
CA LEU A 276 6.44 -25.93 2.82
C LEU A 276 7.21 -26.27 1.53
N VAL A 277 8.16 -25.43 1.10
CA VAL A 277 9.04 -25.69 -0.05
C VAL A 277 9.92 -26.92 0.16
N ILE A 278 10.40 -27.13 1.38
CA ILE A 278 11.23 -28.28 1.73
C ILE A 278 10.41 -29.57 1.66
N GLU A 279 9.23 -29.57 2.30
CA GLU A 279 8.40 -30.77 2.46
C GLU A 279 7.67 -31.17 1.18
N SER A 280 7.30 -30.19 0.34
CA SER A 280 6.76 -30.43 -1.01
C SER A 280 7.83 -30.90 -2.02
N GLY A 281 9.11 -30.92 -1.63
CA GLY A 281 10.20 -31.33 -2.51
C GLY A 281 10.52 -30.34 -3.62
N LEU A 282 10.08 -29.08 -3.50
CA LEU A 282 10.24 -28.01 -4.51
C LEU A 282 11.46 -27.10 -4.23
N SER A 283 12.38 -27.53 -3.37
CA SER A 283 13.58 -26.74 -3.02
C SER A 283 14.49 -26.44 -4.22
N ASP A 284 14.49 -27.30 -5.24
CA ASP A 284 15.29 -27.15 -6.46
C ASP A 284 14.48 -26.51 -7.62
N ASP A 285 13.17 -26.28 -7.44
CA ASP A 285 12.25 -25.69 -8.44
C ASP A 285 11.29 -24.69 -7.76
N ILE A 286 11.89 -23.57 -7.34
CA ILE A 286 11.19 -22.50 -6.60
C ILE A 286 10.16 -21.79 -7.48
N ASP A 287 10.39 -21.74 -8.80
CA ASP A 287 9.47 -21.09 -9.74
C ASP A 287 8.14 -21.84 -9.79
N LEU A 288 8.18 -23.18 -9.91
CA LEU A 288 6.98 -24.02 -9.84
C LEU A 288 6.23 -23.84 -8.51
N PHE A 289 6.94 -23.72 -7.38
CA PHE A 289 6.31 -23.45 -6.09
C PHE A 289 5.49 -22.15 -6.08
N PHE A 290 6.04 -21.06 -6.61
CA PHE A 290 5.31 -19.79 -6.68
C PHE A 290 4.16 -19.81 -7.69
N GLU A 291 4.28 -20.56 -8.78
CA GLU A 291 3.19 -20.77 -9.74
C GLU A 291 2.01 -21.47 -9.06
N LEU A 292 2.26 -22.57 -8.35
CA LEU A 292 1.24 -23.31 -7.61
C LEU A 292 0.61 -22.46 -6.49
N LEU A 293 1.41 -21.71 -5.72
CA LEU A 293 0.87 -20.79 -4.71
C LEU A 293 -0.02 -19.71 -5.33
N ARG A 294 0.32 -19.21 -6.51
CA ARG A 294 -0.48 -18.22 -7.23
C ARG A 294 -1.78 -18.82 -7.75
N GLU A 295 -1.75 -20.08 -8.20
CA GLU A 295 -2.91 -20.83 -8.67
C GLU A 295 -3.92 -21.08 -7.54
N GLY A 296 -3.45 -21.49 -6.34
CA GLY A 296 -4.30 -21.80 -5.19
C GLY A 296 -4.68 -20.62 -4.29
N ARG A 297 -4.18 -19.42 -4.60
CA ARG A 297 -4.33 -18.25 -3.73
C ARG A 297 -5.80 -17.85 -3.57
N LYS A 298 -6.28 -17.78 -2.32
CA LYS A 298 -7.65 -17.45 -1.89
C LYS A 298 -8.72 -18.51 -2.13
N THR A 299 -8.43 -19.56 -2.89
CA THR A 299 -9.39 -20.63 -3.20
C THR A 299 -9.12 -21.88 -2.37
N LEU A 300 -7.85 -22.28 -2.26
CA LEU A 300 -7.42 -23.45 -1.49
C LEU A 300 -6.41 -23.08 -0.40
N LEU A 301 -5.68 -21.97 -0.61
CA LEU A 301 -4.60 -21.52 0.24
C LEU A 301 -4.75 -20.03 0.60
N ASP A 302 -4.61 -19.70 1.88
CA ASP A 302 -4.38 -18.34 2.35
C ASP A 302 -2.87 -18.07 2.35
N VAL A 303 -2.43 -17.27 1.37
CA VAL A 303 -1.02 -16.91 1.15
C VAL A 303 -0.83 -15.43 1.52
N PRO A 304 -0.18 -15.13 2.67
CA PRO A 304 0.02 -13.76 3.13
C PRO A 304 1.01 -13.01 2.23
N VAL A 305 0.78 -11.71 2.01
CA VAL A 305 1.67 -10.84 1.23
C VAL A 305 2.24 -9.74 2.12
N GLY A 306 3.56 -9.55 2.07
CA GLY A 306 4.24 -8.45 2.77
C GLY A 306 4.46 -8.67 4.28
N SER A 307 4.33 -9.91 4.78
CA SER A 307 4.57 -10.24 6.19
C SER A 307 5.12 -11.67 6.34
N ASN A 308 5.96 -11.93 7.36
CA ASN A 308 6.47 -13.27 7.69
C ASN A 308 5.41 -14.11 8.43
N LYS A 309 4.35 -14.49 7.71
CA LYS A 309 3.21 -15.27 8.22
C LYS A 309 3.13 -16.62 7.51
N PRO A 310 2.56 -17.67 8.14
CA PRO A 310 2.45 -18.98 7.51
C PRO A 310 1.40 -18.98 6.41
N ILE A 311 1.61 -19.82 5.40
CA ILE A 311 0.63 -20.23 4.39
C ILE A 311 -0.34 -21.19 5.08
N ARG A 312 -1.64 -20.99 4.88
CA ARG A 312 -2.68 -21.80 5.53
C ARG A 312 -3.60 -22.46 4.52
N ARG A 313 -4.03 -23.69 4.81
CA ARG A 313 -5.11 -24.35 4.09
C ARG A 313 -6.41 -23.63 4.41
N ILE A 314 -7.19 -23.30 3.38
CA ILE A 314 -8.56 -22.84 3.54
C ILE A 314 -9.42 -24.11 3.64
N VAL A 315 -9.82 -24.47 4.86
CA VAL A 315 -10.80 -25.54 5.07
C VAL A 315 -12.17 -24.93 4.89
N ASP A 316 -12.99 -25.45 3.96
CA ASP A 316 -14.40 -25.08 3.89
C ASP A 316 -15.04 -25.34 5.26
N ALA A 317 -15.60 -24.30 5.87
CA ALA A 317 -16.39 -24.41 7.09
C ALA A 317 -17.71 -25.10 6.76
N ASN A 318 -17.68 -26.43 6.68
CA ASN A 318 -18.83 -27.32 6.73
C ASN A 318 -18.41 -28.68 7.33
N GLN A 319 -18.04 -28.65 8.61
CA GLN A 319 -18.36 -29.67 9.61
C GLN A 319 -18.74 -28.97 10.90
#